data_AF-A0A8I6SUC7-F1
#
_entry.id   AF-A0A8I6SUC7-F1
#
_cell.length_a   1.000
_cell.length_b   1.000
_cell.length_c   1.000
_cell.angle_alpha   90.00
_cell.angle_beta   90.00
_cell.angle_gamma   90.00
#
_symmetry.space_group_name_H-M   'P 1'
#
loop_
_entity.id
_entity.type
_entity.pdbx_description
1 polymer ?
#
loop_
_entity_poly.entity_id
_entity_poly.type
_entity_poly.pdbx_seq_one_letter_code
_entity_poly.pdbx_strand_id
1 'polypeptide(L)'
;MDIYSVGDYVTGNCTSGKSNPAPSLAWFINGFKADTWLTDKYPILSHENGRYSRALGLRFLAEKKHFIGPGSSISLKCSSSVADMPALSATVEPKLASASANQKLAQERLHNLGSRSSYLSRWLLPLCLLAWMGAT
;
A
#
# COMPACT_ATOMS: atom_id res chain seq x y z
N MET A 1 3.54 7.64 -5.81
CA MET A 1 2.73 7.27 -4.62
C MET A 1 3.01 5.80 -4.41
N ASP A 2 3.65 5.46 -3.29
CA ASP A 2 4.17 4.10 -3.08
C ASP A 2 3.07 3.16 -2.62
N ILE A 3 3.09 1.95 -3.16
CA ILE A 3 2.09 0.90 -2.91
C ILE A 3 2.84 -0.34 -2.41
N TYR A 4 2.43 -0.88 -1.27
CA TYR A 4 3.02 -2.08 -0.67
C TYR A 4 1.96 -3.15 -0.46
N SER A 5 2.31 -4.41 -0.69
CA SER A 5 1.51 -5.59 -0.37
C SER A 5 1.85 -6.11 1.03
N VAL A 6 0.95 -6.89 1.62
CA VAL A 6 1.30 -7.70 2.80
C VAL A 6 2.41 -8.68 2.40
N GLY A 7 3.48 -8.71 3.18
CA GLY A 7 4.69 -9.49 2.90
C GLY A 7 5.83 -8.69 2.26
N ASP A 8 5.58 -7.47 1.78
CA ASP A 8 6.65 -6.62 1.24
C ASP A 8 7.51 -6.05 2.38
N TYR A 9 8.79 -5.79 2.08
CA TYR A 9 9.62 -4.98 2.97
C TYR A 9 9.40 -3.50 2.67
N VAL A 10 8.85 -2.79 3.65
CA VAL A 10 8.74 -1.33 3.60
C VAL A 10 10.09 -0.74 3.96
N THR A 11 10.67 0.04 3.06
CA THR A 11 11.96 0.71 3.27
C THR A 11 11.82 2.21 3.20
N GLY A 12 12.54 2.93 4.06
CA GLY A 12 12.59 4.39 4.06
C GLY A 12 14.00 4.89 4.34
N ASN A 13 14.35 6.03 3.75
CA ASN A 13 15.55 6.76 4.11
C ASN A 13 15.16 8.21 4.46
N CYS A 14 15.47 8.62 5.67
CA CYS A 14 15.27 9.98 6.11
C CYS A 14 16.61 10.67 6.28
N THR A 15 16.79 11.81 5.61
CA THR A 15 18.00 12.63 5.72
C THR A 15 17.62 13.98 6.30
N SER A 16 18.36 14.42 7.31
CA SER A 16 18.17 15.72 7.94
C SER A 16 18.72 16.86 7.08
N GLY A 17 18.29 18.09 7.38
CA GLY A 17 19.06 19.28 7.03
C GLY A 17 20.42 19.32 7.76
N LYS A 18 21.23 20.33 7.41
CA LYS A 18 22.52 20.61 8.07
C LYS A 18 22.31 21.46 9.33
N SER A 19 22.82 21.05 10.48
CA SER A 19 22.74 21.79 11.75
C SER A 19 24.02 21.66 12.59
N ASN A 20 24.20 22.54 13.58
CA ASN A 20 25.22 22.39 14.61
C ASN A 20 24.55 22.73 15.96
N PRO A 21 24.40 21.77 16.90
CA PRO A 21 24.95 20.40 16.91
C PRO A 21 24.31 19.47 15.88
N ALA A 22 24.86 18.24 15.76
CA ALA A 22 24.34 17.23 14.85
C ALA A 22 22.88 16.85 15.18
N PRO A 23 22.01 16.69 14.18
CA PRO A 23 20.60 16.43 14.40
C PRO A 23 20.37 15.02 14.94
N SER A 24 19.25 14.80 15.61
CA SER A 24 18.76 13.47 16.01
C SER A 24 17.52 13.11 15.21
N LEU A 25 17.54 11.93 14.59
CA LEU A 25 16.47 11.41 13.76
C LEU A 25 15.69 10.30 14.46
N ALA A 26 14.38 10.25 14.23
CA ALA A 26 13.52 9.17 14.68
C ALA A 26 12.43 8.86 13.64
N TRP A 27 12.17 7.57 13.43
CA TRP A 27 11.03 7.09 12.65
C TRP A 27 9.84 6.76 13.55
N PHE A 28 8.64 6.95 13.02
CA PHE A 28 7.39 6.55 13.62
C PHE A 28 6.54 5.82 12.59
N ILE A 29 5.98 4.68 12.97
CA ILE A 29 5.08 3.84 12.18
C ILE A 29 3.71 3.93 12.84
N ASN A 30 2.72 4.47 12.12
CA ASN A 30 1.36 4.68 12.61
C ASN A 30 1.30 5.46 13.94
N GLY A 31 2.18 6.45 14.08
CA GLY A 31 2.27 7.28 15.29
C GLY A 31 3.11 6.69 16.43
N PHE A 32 3.48 5.41 16.35
CA PHE A 32 4.35 4.77 17.34
C PHE A 32 5.82 4.86 16.92
N LYS A 33 6.71 5.18 17.86
CA LYS A 33 8.14 5.26 17.58
C LYS A 33 8.64 3.89 17.11
N ALA A 34 9.35 3.86 15.99
CA ALA A 34 9.93 2.65 15.45
C ALA A 34 11.00 2.11 16.40
N ASP A 35 11.02 0.80 16.59
CA ASP A 35 12.05 0.14 17.37
C ASP A 35 13.42 0.25 16.71
N THR A 36 14.47 0.19 17.52
CA THR A 36 15.85 0.36 17.04
C THR A 36 16.29 -0.73 16.06
N TRP A 37 15.76 -1.95 16.16
CA TRP A 37 16.05 -3.06 15.26
C TRP A 37 15.37 -2.94 13.88
N LEU A 38 14.43 -2.00 13.74
CA LEU A 38 13.82 -1.64 12.45
C LEU A 38 14.56 -0.50 11.75
N THR A 39 15.55 0.10 12.40
CA THR A 39 16.22 1.31 11.93
C THR A 39 17.72 1.12 11.74
N ASP A 40 18.23 1.67 10.64
CA ASP A 40 19.65 1.63 10.32
C ASP A 40 20.26 3.03 10.48
N LYS A 41 21.15 3.18 11.47
CA LYS A 41 21.82 4.46 11.74
C LYS A 41 23.01 4.62 10.82
N TYR A 42 22.98 5.65 9.98
CA TYR A 42 24.14 6.04 9.17
C TYR A 42 25.12 6.91 9.98
N PRO A 43 26.41 6.96 9.57
CA PRO A 43 27.39 7.87 10.15
C PRO A 43 26.96 9.34 10.09
N ILE A 44 27.47 10.15 11.02
CA ILE A 44 27.29 11.60 11.00
C ILE A 44 28.13 12.17 9.85
N LEU A 45 27.53 12.97 8.98
CA LEU A 45 28.21 13.64 7.89
C LEU A 45 28.58 15.06 8.32
N SER A 46 29.87 15.36 8.37
CA SER A 46 30.39 16.71 8.59
C SER A 46 30.50 17.45 7.26
N HIS A 47 30.14 18.74 7.26
CA HIS A 47 30.21 19.62 6.09
C HIS A 47 31.26 20.70 6.29
N GLU A 48 31.76 21.31 5.21
CA GLU A 48 32.85 22.31 5.22
C GLU A 48 32.62 23.50 6.16
N ASN A 49 31.36 23.85 6.42
CA ASN A 49 30.98 24.96 7.30
C ASN A 49 30.82 24.56 8.79
N GLY A 50 31.35 23.41 9.19
CA GLY A 50 31.27 22.94 10.58
C GLY A 50 29.85 22.55 11.03
N ARG A 51 28.92 22.34 10.09
CA ARG A 51 27.60 21.77 10.36
C ARG A 51 27.58 20.29 10.02
N TYR A 52 26.61 19.60 10.59
CA TYR A 52 26.44 18.16 10.48
C TYR A 52 25.07 17.81 9.91
N SER A 53 24.98 16.70 9.20
CA SER A 53 23.71 16.06 8.85
C SER A 53 23.74 14.59 9.23
N ARG A 54 22.56 13.98 9.36
CA ARG A 54 22.41 12.54 9.58
C ARG A 54 21.39 11.96 8.62
N ALA A 55 21.50 10.66 8.43
CA ALA A 55 20.46 9.86 7.82
C ALA A 55 20.05 8.72 8.75
N LEU A 56 18.80 8.27 8.61
CA LEU A 56 18.25 7.13 9.33
C LEU A 56 17.41 6.28 8.36
N GLY A 57 17.86 5.04 8.15
CA GLY A 57 17.14 4.02 7.42
C GLY A 57 16.01 3.43 8.25
N LEU A 58 14.97 2.95 7.57
CA LEU A 58 13.87 2.18 8.12
C LEU A 58 13.66 0.95 7.24
N ARG A 59 13.50 -0.22 7.85
CA ARG A 59 13.10 -1.44 7.14
C ARG A 59 12.27 -2.35 8.05
N PHE A 60 11.06 -2.70 7.62
CA PHE A 60 10.22 -3.65 8.34
C PHE A 60 9.30 -4.42 7.38
N LEU A 61 8.77 -5.56 7.84
CA LEU A 61 7.84 -6.36 7.06
C LEU A 61 6.43 -5.75 7.12
N ALA A 62 5.82 -5.52 5.96
CA ALA A 62 4.43 -5.10 5.85
C ALA A 62 3.51 -6.25 6.30
N GLU A 63 2.86 -6.08 7.43
CA GLU A 63 1.86 -7.00 7.95
C GLU A 63 0.49 -6.35 7.86
N LYS A 64 -0.58 -7.16 7.82
CA LYS A 64 -1.96 -6.66 7.75
C LYS A 64 -2.28 -5.65 8.88
N LYS A 65 -1.68 -5.83 10.06
CA LYS A 65 -1.84 -4.93 11.22
C LYS A 65 -1.28 -3.52 11.00
N HIS A 66 -0.37 -3.33 10.04
CA HIS A 66 0.22 -2.03 9.76
C HIS A 66 -0.67 -1.15 8.87
N PHE A 67 -1.60 -1.73 8.12
CA PHE A 67 -2.49 -0.99 7.23
C PHE A 67 -3.78 -0.63 7.98
N ILE A 68 -3.85 0.59 8.50
CA ILE A 68 -4.91 1.05 9.41
C ILE A 68 -5.68 2.22 8.77
N GLY A 69 -6.94 2.40 9.17
CA GLY A 69 -7.72 3.58 8.83
C GLY A 69 -8.32 3.57 7.41
N PRO A 70 -8.96 4.67 7.01
CA PRO A 70 -9.59 4.79 5.70
C PRO A 70 -8.53 4.74 4.59
N GLY A 71 -8.67 3.80 3.66
CA GLY A 71 -7.72 3.63 2.55
C GLY A 71 -6.58 2.65 2.80
N SER A 72 -6.56 1.95 3.96
CA SER A 72 -5.60 0.88 4.27
C SER A 72 -4.16 1.30 3.98
N SER A 73 -3.68 2.33 4.67
CA SER A 73 -2.34 2.90 4.50
C SER A 73 -1.49 2.70 5.76
N ILE A 74 -0.18 2.86 5.59
CA ILE A 74 0.78 2.95 6.69
C ILE A 74 1.20 4.41 6.80
N SER A 75 1.11 5.02 7.97
CA SER A 75 1.63 6.37 8.22
C SER A 75 3.08 6.28 8.67
N LEU A 76 4.01 6.75 7.84
CA LEU A 76 5.43 6.81 8.16
C LEU A 76 5.84 8.24 8.38
N LYS A 77 6.26 8.56 9.61
CA LYS A 77 6.75 9.89 9.97
C LYS A 77 8.21 9.82 10.34
N CYS A 78 9.04 10.63 9.71
CA CYS A 78 10.39 10.90 10.19
C CYS A 78 10.42 12.25 10.93
N SER A 79 11.07 12.31 12.09
CA SER A 79 11.31 13.52 12.85
C SER A 79 12.80 13.80 12.99
N SER A 80 13.17 15.07 12.82
CA SER A 80 14.51 15.61 13.01
C SER A 80 14.49 16.66 14.11
N SER A 81 15.34 16.50 15.12
CA SER A 81 15.44 17.38 16.30
C SER A 81 16.87 17.85 16.52
N VAL A 82 17.05 19.05 17.05
CA VAL A 82 18.38 19.64 17.33
C VAL A 82 18.29 20.44 18.64
N ALA A 83 18.94 19.95 19.69
CA ALA A 83 18.97 20.59 21.02
C ALA A 83 17.56 21.10 21.43
N ASP A 84 17.43 22.39 21.75
CA ASP A 84 16.19 23.02 22.23
C ASP A 84 15.31 23.60 21.09
N MET A 85 15.59 23.25 19.83
CA MET A 85 14.77 23.71 18.70
C MET A 85 13.57 22.79 18.46
N PRO A 86 12.42 23.35 18.02
CA PRO A 86 11.28 22.55 17.61
C PRO A 86 11.65 21.51 16.54
N ALA A 87 11.18 20.29 16.73
CA ALA A 87 11.46 19.22 15.78
C ALA A 87 10.73 19.45 14.46
N LEU A 88 11.46 19.25 13.36
CA LEU A 88 10.86 19.17 12.02
C LEU A 88 10.45 17.73 11.75
N SER A 89 9.41 17.54 10.94
CA SER A 89 8.99 16.20 10.54
C SER A 89 8.38 16.16 9.15
N ALA A 90 8.56 15.03 8.47
CA ALA A 90 7.90 14.71 7.22
C ALA A 90 7.11 13.41 7.40
N THR A 91 5.90 13.37 6.86
CA THR A 91 5.01 12.21 6.91
C THR A 91 4.67 11.77 5.49
N VAL A 92 4.74 10.46 5.23
CA VAL A 92 4.28 9.84 4.00
C VAL A 92 3.31 8.71 4.33
N GLU A 93 2.33 8.50 3.45
CA GLU A 93 1.26 7.51 3.66
C GLU A 93 1.17 6.52 2.48
N PRO A 94 2.10 5.56 2.39
CA PRO A 94 2.00 4.46 1.42
C PRO A 94 0.69 3.67 1.58
N LYS A 95 0.11 3.27 0.45
CA LYS A 95 -1.15 2.52 0.41
C LYS A 95 -0.93 1.01 0.28
N LEU A 96 -1.87 0.22 0.77
CA LEU A 96 -1.91 -1.21 0.52
C LEU A 96 -2.19 -1.49 -0.96
N ALA A 97 -1.42 -2.42 -1.55
CA ALA A 97 -1.75 -3.00 -2.84
C ALA A 97 -3.07 -3.74 -2.73
N SER A 98 -4.11 -3.23 -3.39
CA SER A 98 -5.39 -3.89 -3.37
C SER A 98 -5.29 -5.24 -4.13
N ALA A 99 -5.70 -6.34 -3.50
CA ALA A 99 -5.81 -7.65 -4.15
C ALA A 99 -6.71 -7.61 -5.41
N SER A 100 -7.54 -6.57 -5.55
CA SER A 100 -8.45 -6.34 -6.66
C SER A 100 -7.78 -6.09 -8.01
N ALA A 101 -6.51 -5.67 -8.07
CA ALA A 101 -5.82 -5.53 -9.36
C ALA A 101 -5.66 -6.89 -10.07
N ASN A 102 -5.42 -7.95 -9.30
CA ASN A 102 -5.31 -9.32 -9.82
C ASN A 102 -6.67 -10.03 -9.92
N GLN A 103 -7.64 -9.71 -9.05
CA GLN A 103 -8.99 -10.26 -9.15
C GLN A 103 -9.73 -9.77 -10.41
N LYS A 104 -9.52 -8.52 -10.84
CA LYS A 104 -10.13 -8.00 -12.07
C LYS A 104 -9.67 -8.78 -13.31
N LEU A 105 -8.37 -9.09 -13.39
CA LEU A 105 -7.78 -9.91 -14.46
C LEU A 105 -8.29 -11.37 -14.44
N ALA A 106 -8.49 -11.96 -13.25
CA ALA A 106 -9.04 -13.31 -13.10
C ALA A 106 -10.54 -13.38 -13.50
N GLN A 107 -11.32 -12.36 -13.13
CA GLN A 107 -12.73 -12.24 -13.50
C GLN A 107 -12.91 -12.07 -15.03
N GLU A 108 -12.05 -11.27 -15.68
CA GLU A 108 -12.04 -11.11 -17.14
C GLU A 108 -11.69 -12.43 -17.86
N ARG A 109 -10.76 -13.23 -17.32
CA ARG A 109 -10.46 -14.57 -17.86
C ARG A 109 -11.65 -15.51 -17.74
N LEU A 110 -12.35 -15.53 -16.60
CA LEU A 110 -13.56 -16.33 -16.41
C LEU A 110 -14.70 -15.88 -17.35
N HIS A 111 -14.89 -14.57 -17.54
CA HIS A 111 -15.87 -14.03 -18.48
C HIS A 111 -15.55 -14.40 -19.94
N ASN A 112 -14.27 -14.33 -20.34
CA ASN A 112 -13.85 -14.73 -21.69
C ASN A 112 -13.92 -16.25 -21.91
N LEU A 113 -13.74 -17.07 -20.86
CA LEU A 113 -13.95 -18.52 -20.91
C LEU A 113 -15.44 -18.88 -21.02
N GLY A 114 -16.33 -18.12 -20.37
CA GLY A 114 -17.79 -18.31 -20.44
C GLY A 114 -18.45 -17.77 -21.73
N SER A 115 -17.75 -16.94 -22.51
CA SER A 115 -18.28 -16.36 -23.76
C SER A 115 -18.14 -17.30 -24.99
N ARG A 116 -17.56 -18.49 -24.82
CA ARG A 116 -17.38 -19.46 -25.92
C ARG A 116 -18.30 -20.67 -25.71
N SER A 117 -19.47 -20.64 -26.38
CA SER A 117 -20.56 -21.64 -26.42
C SER A 117 -21.72 -21.30 -25.48
N SER A 118 -22.85 -20.80 -25.96
CA SER A 118 -23.79 -21.60 -26.76
C SER A 118 -24.63 -20.76 -27.73
N TYR A 119 -24.24 -20.71 -29.01
CA TYR A 119 -25.18 -20.51 -30.12
C TYR A 119 -25.52 -21.88 -30.71
N LEU A 120 -26.11 -22.77 -29.92
CA LEU A 120 -26.80 -23.93 -30.47
C LEU A 120 -28.26 -23.56 -30.64
N SER A 121 -28.52 -22.82 -31.71
CA SER A 121 -29.80 -22.78 -32.39
C SER A 121 -30.13 -24.20 -32.87
N ARG A 122 -30.94 -24.95 -32.11
CA ARG A 122 -31.68 -26.13 -32.56
C ARG A 122 -32.91 -26.35 -31.69
N TRP A 123 -34.13 -26.65 -32.15
CA TRP A 123 -34.84 -26.74 -33.44
C TRP A 123 -36.34 -26.88 -33.07
N LEU A 124 -37.22 -26.38 -33.93
CA LEU A 124 -38.52 -26.96 -34.32
C LEU A 124 -39.47 -27.47 -33.22
N LEU A 125 -40.59 -26.77 -33.01
CA LEU A 125 -41.84 -27.37 -32.53
C LEU A 125 -42.77 -27.61 -33.74
N PRO A 126 -42.98 -28.86 -34.21
CA PRO A 126 -44.15 -29.17 -35.00
C PRO A 126 -45.35 -29.49 -34.09
N LEU A 127 -46.52 -29.01 -34.52
CA LEU A 127 -47.82 -29.19 -33.88
C LEU A 127 -48.16 -30.67 -33.62
N CYS A 128 -48.82 -30.95 -32.49
CA CYS A 128 -50.07 -31.71 -32.50
C CYS A 128 -50.85 -31.60 -31.16
N LEU A 129 -52.09 -31.11 -31.29
CA LEU A 129 -53.33 -31.60 -30.69
C LEU A 129 -53.39 -31.79 -29.16
N LEU A 130 -54.13 -30.89 -28.49
CA LEU A 130 -55.30 -31.31 -27.72
C LEU A 130 -56.46 -30.33 -27.99
N ALA A 131 -57.60 -30.91 -28.29
CA ALA A 131 -58.83 -30.30 -28.77
C ALA A 131 -59.78 -29.93 -27.61
N TRP A 132 -60.68 -28.96 -27.87
CA TRP A 132 -62.09 -28.88 -27.41
C TRP A 132 -62.33 -28.72 -25.89
N MET A 133 -63.19 -27.88 -25.30
CA MET A 133 -64.40 -27.08 -25.60
C MET A 133 -64.33 -25.81 -24.69
N GLY A 134 -65.09 -24.73 -24.84
CA GLY A 134 -66.41 -24.58 -25.42
C GLY A 134 -66.84 -23.10 -25.45
N ALA A 135 -67.88 -22.86 -26.25
CA ALA A 135 -68.60 -21.61 -26.35
C ALA A 135 -69.86 -21.66 -25.47
N THR A 136 -70.17 -20.55 -24.83
CA THR A 136 -71.48 -19.85 -24.80
C THR A 136 -71.29 -18.50 -24.14
#